data_AF-A0AA49GEP6-F1
#
_entry.id   AF-A0AA49GEP6-F1
#
_cell.length_a   1.000
_cell.length_b   1.000
_cell.length_c   1.000
_cell.angle_alpha   90.00
_cell.angle_beta   90.00
_cell.angle_gamma   90.00
#
_symmetry.space_group_name_H-M   'P 1'
#
loop_
_entity.id
_entity.type
_entity.pdbx_description
1 polymer ?
#
loop_
_entity_poly.entity_id
_entity_poly.type
_entity_poly.pdbx_seq_one_letter_code
_entity_poly.pdbx_strand_id
1 'polypeptide(L)'
;MRYLFIFIFTLSLFLKVNLVYSQNQSESLNFYYENAQKAMNSGDYEEANIQFRKILKLGVKLPSEMPYLFAKTLYEVGQYQNSQSFLEKYFEIMGKAGTYYENAEQLKELLKLQLNKSLSCQYCDLSGYRLEECSTCNREKQLLKKCDYCAAKGKVGCTACSGDGVLIQLGAMGNRSYKTCYQCKGKGINICPVCEGEKELYTYCPNCLGSGHTSTSILCNHTEVN
;
A
#
# COMPACT_ATOMS: atom_id res chain seq x y z
N MET A 1 -53.89 12.11 -6.65
CA MET A 1 -53.45 13.50 -6.87
C MET A 1 -52.63 14.09 -5.72
N ARG A 2 -53.02 13.95 -4.45
CA ARG A 2 -52.32 14.57 -3.30
C ARG A 2 -50.92 14.00 -2.99
N TYR A 3 -50.71 12.70 -3.23
CA TYR A 3 -49.39 12.04 -3.06
C TYR A 3 -48.41 12.29 -4.21
N LEU A 4 -48.91 12.62 -5.41
CA LEU A 4 -48.06 12.92 -6.57
C LEU A 4 -47.32 14.27 -6.39
N PHE A 5 -48.00 15.26 -5.82
CA PHE A 5 -47.42 16.58 -5.52
C PHE A 5 -46.35 16.52 -4.41
N ILE A 6 -46.53 15.68 -3.39
CA ILE A 6 -45.55 15.52 -2.30
C ILE A 6 -44.28 14.84 -2.84
N PHE A 7 -44.41 13.84 -3.72
CA PHE A 7 -43.28 13.14 -4.32
C PHE A 7 -42.45 14.02 -5.27
N ILE A 8 -43.11 14.90 -6.04
CA ILE A 8 -42.44 15.89 -6.91
C ILE A 8 -41.71 16.96 -6.08
N PHE A 9 -42.30 17.39 -4.96
CA PHE A 9 -41.68 18.39 -4.08
C PHE A 9 -40.44 17.83 -3.38
N THR A 10 -40.48 16.58 -2.89
CA THR A 10 -39.30 15.91 -2.30
C THR A 10 -38.20 15.62 -3.33
N LEU A 11 -38.55 15.25 -4.55
CA LEU A 11 -37.58 15.02 -5.64
C LEU A 11 -36.88 16.33 -6.05
N SER A 12 -37.61 17.46 -6.04
CA SER A 12 -37.02 18.79 -6.30
C SER A 12 -36.04 19.26 -5.22
N LEU A 13 -36.24 18.82 -3.97
CA LEU A 13 -35.37 19.17 -2.84
C LEU A 13 -34.03 18.40 -2.88
N PHE A 14 -34.08 17.10 -3.23
CA PHE A 14 -32.87 16.27 -3.36
C PHE A 14 -31.96 16.69 -4.54
N LEU A 15 -32.53 17.20 -5.63
CA LEU A 15 -31.74 17.71 -6.77
C LEU A 15 -30.93 18.97 -6.42
N LYS A 16 -31.47 19.86 -5.56
CA LYS A 16 -30.77 21.10 -5.16
C LYS A 16 -29.57 20.85 -4.27
N VAL A 17 -29.63 19.85 -3.38
CA VAL A 17 -28.53 19.53 -2.45
C VAL A 17 -27.29 19.02 -3.19
N ASN A 18 -27.47 18.18 -4.21
CA ASN A 18 -26.35 17.67 -5.01
C ASN A 18 -25.64 18.76 -5.83
N LEU A 19 -26.39 19.77 -6.27
CA LEU A 19 -25.86 20.86 -7.10
C LEU A 19 -24.99 21.83 -6.27
N VAL A 20 -25.41 22.15 -5.03
CA VAL A 20 -24.64 22.99 -4.10
C VAL A 20 -23.34 22.30 -3.66
N TYR A 21 -23.38 21.00 -3.41
CA TYR A 21 -22.20 20.22 -3.02
C TYR A 21 -21.15 20.19 -4.13
N SER A 22 -21.56 19.93 -5.38
CA SER A 22 -20.66 19.94 -6.55
C SER A 22 -20.04 21.33 -6.79
N GLN A 23 -20.83 22.39 -6.63
CA GLN A 23 -20.36 23.77 -6.79
C GLN A 23 -19.30 24.15 -5.73
N ASN A 24 -19.52 23.81 -4.46
CA ASN A 24 -18.58 24.09 -3.38
C ASN A 24 -17.21 23.40 -3.58
N GLN A 25 -17.21 22.16 -4.10
CA GLN A 25 -15.97 21.45 -4.41
C GLN A 25 -15.20 22.08 -5.57
N SER A 26 -15.90 22.56 -6.61
CA SER A 26 -15.26 23.23 -7.75
C SER A 26 -14.59 24.56 -7.35
N GLU A 27 -15.23 25.33 -6.47
CA GLU A 27 -14.67 26.57 -5.93
C GLU A 27 -13.43 26.29 -5.07
N SER A 28 -13.52 25.28 -4.19
CA SER A 28 -12.38 24.83 -3.38
C SER A 28 -11.20 24.36 -4.25
N LEU A 29 -11.48 23.62 -5.32
CA LEU A 29 -10.46 23.18 -6.27
C LEU A 29 -9.75 24.36 -6.92
N ASN A 30 -10.51 25.33 -7.46
CA ASN A 30 -9.94 26.50 -8.14
C ASN A 30 -9.08 27.32 -7.17
N PHE A 31 -9.57 27.56 -5.95
CA PHE A 31 -8.84 28.29 -4.93
C PHE A 31 -7.48 27.64 -4.61
N TYR A 32 -7.46 26.34 -4.31
CA TYR A 32 -6.21 25.65 -4.00
C TYR A 32 -5.29 25.55 -5.23
N TYR A 33 -5.84 25.39 -6.43
CA TYR A 33 -5.06 25.30 -7.65
C TYR A 33 -4.37 26.62 -8.00
N GLU A 34 -5.07 27.74 -7.88
CA GLU A 34 -4.47 29.08 -8.08
C GLU A 34 -3.40 29.39 -7.04
N ASN A 35 -3.63 29.05 -5.77
CA ASN A 35 -2.64 29.26 -4.71
C ASN A 35 -1.40 28.38 -4.92
N ALA A 36 -1.58 27.14 -5.38
CA ALA A 36 -0.45 26.27 -5.73
C ALA A 36 0.39 26.89 -6.86
N GLN A 37 -0.23 27.40 -7.92
CA GLN A 37 0.48 28.06 -9.02
C GLN A 37 1.20 29.33 -8.57
N LYS A 38 0.56 30.17 -7.74
CA LYS A 38 1.20 31.36 -7.16
C LYS A 38 2.45 30.98 -6.36
N ALA A 39 2.34 29.98 -5.49
CA ALA A 39 3.45 29.47 -4.69
C ALA A 39 4.60 28.94 -5.57
N MET A 40 4.28 28.16 -6.60
CA MET A 40 5.26 27.69 -7.60
C MET A 40 5.97 28.86 -8.31
N ASN A 41 5.23 29.91 -8.67
CA ASN A 41 5.76 31.09 -9.36
C ASN A 41 6.69 31.93 -8.46
N SER A 42 6.44 31.92 -7.15
CA SER A 42 7.35 32.53 -6.15
C SER A 42 8.51 31.61 -5.74
N GLY A 43 8.59 30.38 -6.25
CA GLY A 43 9.60 29.39 -5.85
C GLY A 43 9.34 28.72 -4.50
N ASP A 44 8.17 28.94 -3.90
CA ASP A 44 7.75 28.31 -2.65
C ASP A 44 7.10 26.95 -2.94
N TYR A 45 7.94 25.95 -3.20
CA TYR A 45 7.47 24.62 -3.57
C TYR A 45 6.89 23.83 -2.38
N GLU A 46 7.22 24.20 -1.14
CA GLU A 46 6.61 23.59 0.04
C GLU A 46 5.16 24.04 0.21
N GLU A 47 4.88 25.33 0.06
CA GLU A 47 3.50 25.82 0.08
C GLU A 47 2.71 25.26 -1.11
N ALA A 48 3.30 25.21 -2.30
CA ALA A 48 2.66 24.58 -3.46
C ALA A 48 2.30 23.11 -3.18
N ASN A 49 3.20 22.34 -2.56
CA ASN A 49 2.97 20.94 -2.18
C ASN A 49 1.78 20.82 -1.21
N ILE A 50 1.68 21.69 -0.22
CA ILE A 50 0.55 21.74 0.71
C ILE A 50 -0.77 21.97 -0.05
N GLN A 51 -0.81 22.93 -0.97
CA GLN A 51 -2.01 23.27 -1.72
C GLN A 51 -2.44 22.15 -2.67
N PHE A 52 -1.51 21.53 -3.42
CA PHE A 52 -1.84 20.38 -4.26
C PHE A 52 -2.37 19.19 -3.46
N ARG A 53 -1.84 18.94 -2.24
CA ARG A 53 -2.38 17.90 -1.36
C ARG A 53 -3.79 18.21 -0.87
N LYS A 54 -4.15 19.48 -0.68
CA LYS A 54 -5.54 19.87 -0.38
C LYS A 54 -6.47 19.54 -1.54
N ILE A 55 -6.04 19.73 -2.79
CA ILE A 55 -6.83 19.35 -3.98
C ILE A 55 -7.08 17.83 -4.00
N LEU A 56 -6.06 17.01 -3.76
CA LEU A 56 -6.21 15.55 -3.75
C LEU A 56 -7.23 15.07 -2.71
N LYS A 57 -7.32 15.74 -1.56
CA LYS A 57 -8.30 15.43 -0.51
C LYS A 57 -9.74 15.72 -0.92
N LEU A 58 -9.98 16.55 -1.93
CA LEU A 58 -11.34 16.84 -2.42
C LEU A 58 -11.96 15.63 -3.15
N GLY A 59 -11.14 14.70 -3.66
CA GLY A 59 -11.63 13.51 -4.37
C GLY A 59 -12.34 13.80 -5.69
N VAL A 60 -12.05 14.94 -6.32
CA VAL A 60 -12.67 15.39 -7.57
C VAL A 60 -11.80 15.12 -8.79
N LYS A 61 -12.39 15.23 -9.98
CA LYS A 61 -11.64 15.15 -11.24
C LYS A 61 -10.61 16.29 -11.31
N LEU A 62 -9.35 15.92 -11.44
CA LEU A 62 -8.23 16.86 -11.47
C LEU A 62 -8.13 17.55 -12.85
N PRO A 63 -7.64 18.81 -12.90
CA PRO A 63 -7.23 19.44 -14.15
C PRO A 63 -6.16 18.58 -14.84
N SER A 64 -6.23 18.46 -16.17
CA SER A 64 -5.36 17.56 -16.91
C SER A 64 -3.87 17.94 -16.89
N GLU A 65 -3.58 19.22 -16.65
CA GLU A 65 -2.22 19.75 -16.49
C GLU A 65 -1.67 19.62 -15.06
N MET A 66 -2.54 19.48 -14.07
CA MET A 66 -2.17 19.44 -12.65
C MET A 66 -1.16 18.33 -12.32
N PRO A 67 -1.23 17.12 -12.89
CA PRO A 67 -0.24 16.08 -12.63
C PRO A 67 1.20 16.52 -12.95
N TYR A 68 1.44 17.26 -14.04
CA TYR A 68 2.77 17.79 -14.34
C TYR A 68 3.21 18.85 -13.32
N LEU A 69 2.34 19.82 -13.00
CA LEU A 69 2.68 20.88 -12.05
C LEU A 69 3.00 20.33 -10.66
N PHE A 70 2.22 19.33 -10.23
CA PHE A 70 2.46 18.67 -8.95
C PHE A 70 3.72 17.80 -8.99
N ALA A 71 4.00 17.10 -10.09
CA ALA A 71 5.26 16.39 -10.27
C ALA A 71 6.47 17.32 -10.14
N LYS A 72 6.46 18.45 -10.86
CA LYS A 72 7.53 19.46 -10.75
C LYS A 72 7.71 19.92 -9.29
N THR A 73 6.60 20.22 -8.62
CA THR A 73 6.63 20.62 -7.20
C THR A 73 7.27 19.55 -6.32
N LEU A 74 6.88 18.29 -6.50
CA LEU A 74 7.41 17.15 -5.76
C LEU A 74 8.91 16.92 -6.01
N TYR A 75 9.39 17.19 -7.23
CA TYR A 75 10.82 17.13 -7.55
C TYR A 75 11.61 18.18 -6.76
N GLU A 76 11.12 19.42 -6.71
CA GLU A 76 11.79 20.52 -6.02
C GLU A 76 11.86 20.32 -4.50
N VAL A 77 10.85 19.67 -3.91
CA VAL A 77 10.85 19.28 -2.47
C VAL A 77 11.52 17.93 -2.20
N GLY A 78 12.16 17.31 -3.21
CA GLY A 78 12.92 16.07 -3.04
C GLY A 78 12.10 14.78 -2.96
N GLN A 79 10.79 14.82 -3.19
CA GLN A 79 9.92 13.65 -3.20
C GLN A 79 9.89 12.97 -4.58
N TYR A 80 11.04 12.46 -5.03
CA TYR A 80 11.27 12.03 -6.41
C TYR A 80 10.36 10.89 -6.89
N GLN A 81 10.01 9.92 -6.03
CA GLN A 81 9.09 8.85 -6.45
C GLN A 81 7.68 9.35 -6.70
N ASN A 82 7.15 10.14 -5.77
CA ASN A 82 5.83 10.74 -5.94
C ASN A 82 5.82 11.60 -7.20
N SER A 83 6.88 12.38 -7.42
CA SER A 83 7.07 13.15 -8.65
C SER A 83 7.00 12.27 -9.89
N GLN A 84 7.70 11.13 -9.92
CA GLN A 84 7.67 10.20 -11.04
C GLN A 84 6.24 9.67 -11.30
N SER A 85 5.52 9.23 -10.27
CA SER A 85 4.16 8.71 -10.44
C SER A 85 3.19 9.75 -11.02
N PHE A 86 3.27 11.01 -10.56
CA PHE A 86 2.45 12.09 -11.13
C PHE A 86 2.86 12.47 -12.55
N LEU A 87 4.15 12.41 -12.87
CA LEU A 87 4.66 12.64 -14.22
C LEU A 87 4.21 11.56 -15.21
N GLU A 88 4.22 10.30 -14.79
CA GLU A 88 3.66 9.19 -15.56
C GLU A 88 2.17 9.40 -15.83
N LYS A 89 1.43 9.86 -14.81
CA LYS A 89 -0.01 10.17 -14.97
C LYS A 89 -0.25 11.31 -15.96
N TYR A 90 0.61 12.32 -15.98
CA TYR A 90 0.55 13.38 -16.97
C TYR A 90 0.70 12.83 -18.40
N PHE A 91 1.71 11.99 -18.65
CA PHE A 91 1.90 11.36 -19.95
C PHE A 91 0.75 10.43 -20.34
N GLU A 92 0.16 9.72 -19.39
CA GLU A 92 -1.01 8.86 -19.64
C GLU A 92 -2.21 9.67 -20.13
N ILE A 93 -2.49 10.81 -19.49
CA ILE A 93 -3.68 11.63 -19.79
C ILE A 93 -3.47 12.47 -21.05
N MET A 94 -2.31 13.12 -21.17
CA MET A 94 -2.07 14.15 -22.19
C MET A 94 -1.23 13.67 -23.36
N GLY A 95 -0.42 12.63 -23.17
CA GLY A 95 0.52 12.14 -24.17
C GLY A 95 1.41 13.26 -24.73
N LYS A 96 1.65 13.21 -26.04
CA LYS A 96 2.47 14.22 -26.76
C LYS A 96 1.75 15.55 -27.00
N ALA A 97 0.44 15.62 -26.77
CA ALA A 97 -0.37 16.82 -27.03
C ALA A 97 -0.44 17.75 -25.81
N GLY A 98 0.19 17.39 -24.69
CA GLY A 98 0.13 18.17 -23.46
C GLY A 98 0.95 19.45 -23.51
N THR A 99 0.41 20.53 -22.94
CA THR A 99 1.02 21.86 -22.86
C THR A 99 2.46 21.85 -22.32
N TYR A 100 2.75 20.96 -21.38
CA TYR A 100 4.05 20.82 -20.72
C TYR A 100 4.85 19.61 -21.21
N TYR A 101 4.58 19.06 -22.39
CA TYR A 101 5.23 17.82 -22.86
C TYR A 101 6.76 17.90 -22.84
N GLU A 102 7.34 18.97 -23.39
CA GLU A 102 8.80 19.14 -23.43
C GLU A 102 9.40 19.26 -22.03
N ASN A 103 8.76 20.04 -21.16
CA ASN A 103 9.20 20.17 -19.76
C ASN A 103 9.05 18.85 -18.99
N ALA A 104 8.01 18.07 -19.29
CA ALA A 104 7.77 16.77 -18.67
C ALA A 104 8.86 15.77 -19.07
N GLU A 105 9.30 15.74 -20.33
CA GLU A 105 10.43 14.91 -20.76
C GLU A 105 11.75 15.36 -20.12
N GLN A 106 11.99 16.66 -19.97
CA GLN A 106 13.15 17.16 -19.22
C GLN A 106 13.11 16.73 -17.75
N LEU A 107 11.96 16.87 -17.10
CA LEU A 107 11.77 16.46 -15.70
C LEU A 107 11.97 14.95 -15.52
N LYS A 108 11.55 14.15 -16.49
CA LYS A 108 11.75 12.69 -16.49
C LYS A 108 13.24 12.32 -16.48
N GLU A 109 14.07 12.98 -17.28
CA GLU A 109 15.51 12.75 -17.28
C GLU A 109 16.16 13.20 -15.96
N LEU A 110 15.73 14.34 -15.40
CA LEU A 110 16.19 14.80 -14.08
C LEU A 110 15.81 13.80 -12.98
N LEU A 111 14.57 13.31 -12.97
CA LEU A 111 14.10 12.30 -12.02
C LEU A 111 14.91 11.01 -12.14
N LYS A 112 15.19 10.55 -13.36
CA LYS A 112 16.01 9.36 -13.58
C LYS A 112 17.39 9.51 -12.93
N LEU A 113 18.01 10.68 -13.04
CA LEU A 113 19.29 10.95 -12.38
C LEU A 113 19.17 10.90 -10.84
N GLN A 114 18.14 11.52 -10.26
CA GLN A 114 17.98 11.55 -8.80
C GLN A 114 17.57 10.19 -8.23
N LEU A 115 16.68 9.47 -8.90
CA LEU A 115 16.25 8.12 -8.49
C LEU A 115 17.39 7.11 -8.59
N ASN A 116 18.27 7.24 -9.59
CA ASN A 116 19.48 6.41 -9.64
C ASN A 116 20.43 6.68 -8.46
N LYS A 117 20.49 7.93 -7.97
CA LYS A 117 21.25 8.25 -6.74
C LYS A 117 20.59 7.72 -5.48
N SER A 118 19.25 7.70 -5.40
CA SER A 118 18.57 7.09 -4.26
C SER A 118 18.70 5.57 -4.27
N LEU A 119 18.68 4.94 -5.44
CA LEU A 119 18.94 3.50 -5.60
C LEU A 119 20.36 3.10 -5.17
N SER A 120 21.36 3.96 -5.36
CA SER A 120 22.73 3.69 -4.89
C SER A 120 22.96 4.05 -3.42
N CYS A 121 21.97 4.68 -2.76
CA CYS A 121 22.06 5.09 -1.37
C CYS A 121 21.58 3.97 -0.43
N GLN A 122 22.51 3.37 0.32
CA GLN A 122 22.18 2.33 1.31
C GLN A 122 21.36 2.83 2.52
N TYR A 123 21.24 4.14 2.68
CA TYR A 123 20.53 4.79 3.79
C TYR A 123 19.15 5.33 3.40
N CYS A 124 18.79 5.23 2.13
CA CYS A 124 17.59 5.82 1.58
C CYS A 124 16.58 4.72 1.30
N ASP A 125 15.32 4.94 1.64
CA ASP A 125 14.27 4.18 1.01
C ASP A 125 14.12 4.64 -0.45
N LEU A 126 13.36 3.89 -1.24
CA LEU A 126 13.15 4.25 -2.62
C LEU A 126 12.45 5.61 -2.75
N SER A 127 11.65 6.01 -1.76
CA SER A 127 10.91 7.27 -1.67
C SER A 127 11.77 8.49 -1.32
N GLY A 128 13.04 8.30 -0.94
CA GLY A 128 13.99 9.35 -0.55
C GLY A 128 14.03 9.65 0.95
N TYR A 129 13.32 8.89 1.78
CA TYR A 129 13.37 9.01 3.24
C TYR A 129 14.52 8.20 3.84
N ARG A 130 14.97 8.59 5.03
CA ARG A 130 16.03 7.92 5.76
C ARG A 130 15.55 6.56 6.27
N LEU A 131 16.36 5.52 6.05
CA LEU A 131 16.20 4.22 6.68
C LEU A 131 16.81 4.22 8.07
N GLU A 132 16.04 3.73 9.03
CA GLU A 132 16.51 3.41 10.37
C GLU A 132 16.49 1.90 10.59
N GLU A 133 17.21 1.45 11.61
CA GLU A 133 17.19 0.06 12.01
C GLU A 133 15.80 -0.33 12.51
N CYS A 134 15.32 -1.50 12.08
CA CYS A 134 14.06 -2.01 12.60
C CYS A 134 14.25 -2.40 14.07
N SER A 135 13.71 -1.58 14.98
CA SER A 135 13.75 -1.82 16.43
C SER A 135 13.14 -3.16 16.87
N THR A 136 12.29 -3.76 16.03
CA THR A 136 11.63 -5.04 16.33
C THR A 136 12.56 -6.23 16.12
N CYS A 137 13.41 -6.21 15.09
CA CYS A 137 14.29 -7.32 14.75
C CYS A 137 15.78 -6.99 14.76
N ASN A 138 16.18 -5.76 15.09
CA ASN A 138 17.57 -5.32 15.18
C ASN A 138 18.42 -5.75 13.97
N ARG A 139 17.88 -5.58 12.75
CA ARG A 139 18.46 -5.99 11.45
C ARG A 139 18.58 -7.50 11.21
N GLU A 140 18.10 -8.37 12.11
CA GLU A 140 18.09 -9.83 11.90
C GLU A 140 17.09 -10.27 10.82
N LYS A 141 16.16 -9.38 10.43
CA LYS A 141 15.12 -9.56 9.37
C LYS A 141 14.08 -10.63 9.67
N GLN A 142 14.39 -11.56 10.55
CA GLN A 142 13.54 -12.67 10.97
C GLN A 142 13.34 -12.63 12.47
N LEU A 143 12.23 -13.20 12.92
CA LEU A 143 11.89 -13.37 14.32
C LEU A 143 11.55 -14.82 14.55
N LEU A 144 12.02 -15.36 15.67
CA LEU A 144 11.63 -16.68 16.13
C LEU A 144 10.20 -16.63 16.65
N LYS A 145 9.29 -17.39 16.03
CA LYS A 145 7.89 -17.48 16.41
C LYS A 145 7.53 -18.92 16.75
N LYS A 146 6.65 -19.09 17.73
CA LYS A 146 5.96 -20.36 17.96
C LYS A 146 5.20 -20.77 16.70
N CYS A 147 5.27 -22.06 16.38
CA CYS A 147 4.56 -22.62 15.24
C CYS A 147 3.05 -22.56 15.51
N ASP A 148 2.36 -21.68 14.79
CA ASP A 148 0.90 -21.53 14.88
C ASP A 148 0.18 -22.81 14.46
N TYR A 149 0.69 -23.50 13.43
CA TYR A 149 0.06 -24.71 12.88
C TYR A 149 -0.08 -25.85 13.89
N CYS A 150 0.92 -26.06 14.74
CA CYS A 150 0.85 -27.06 15.81
C CYS A 150 0.66 -26.45 17.21
N ALA A 151 0.43 -25.14 17.30
CA ALA A 151 0.38 -24.38 18.55
C ALA A 151 1.56 -24.72 19.50
N ALA A 152 2.79 -24.75 18.97
CA ALA A 152 4.03 -25.11 19.67
C ALA A 152 4.07 -26.54 20.27
N LYS A 153 3.21 -27.46 19.82
CA LYS A 153 3.22 -28.86 20.29
C LYS A 153 4.20 -29.76 19.52
N GLY A 154 4.60 -29.35 18.31
CA GLY A 154 5.51 -30.10 17.42
C GLY A 154 4.86 -31.34 16.76
N LYS A 155 3.58 -31.60 17.05
CA LYS A 155 2.81 -32.74 16.53
C LYS A 155 1.41 -32.28 16.18
N VAL A 156 0.80 -32.92 15.18
CA VAL A 156 -0.57 -32.65 14.73
C VAL A 156 -1.34 -33.95 14.56
N GLY A 157 -2.67 -33.88 14.65
CA GLY A 157 -3.53 -35.02 14.38
C GLY A 157 -3.37 -35.51 12.94
N CYS A 158 -3.40 -36.83 12.76
CA CYS A 158 -3.36 -37.43 11.44
C CYS A 158 -4.65 -37.09 10.68
N THR A 159 -4.53 -36.40 9.55
CA THR A 159 -5.67 -35.98 8.73
C THR A 159 -6.39 -37.16 8.08
N ALA A 160 -5.69 -38.26 7.81
CA ALA A 160 -6.27 -39.45 7.19
C ALA A 160 -7.27 -40.17 8.11
N CYS A 161 -7.00 -40.20 9.43
CA CYS A 161 -7.86 -40.87 10.42
C CYS A 161 -8.44 -39.91 11.46
N SER A 162 -8.37 -38.61 11.22
CA SER A 162 -8.87 -37.57 12.13
C SER A 162 -8.36 -37.65 13.58
N GLY A 163 -7.17 -38.23 13.80
CA GLY A 163 -6.63 -38.45 15.15
C GLY A 163 -6.86 -39.82 15.76
N ASP A 164 -7.75 -40.66 15.22
CA ASP A 164 -8.18 -41.91 15.86
C ASP A 164 -7.19 -43.08 15.73
N GLY A 165 -6.20 -42.95 14.84
CA GLY A 165 -5.26 -44.03 14.50
C GLY A 165 -5.88 -45.15 13.64
N VAL A 166 -7.18 -45.11 13.38
CA VAL A 166 -7.92 -46.13 12.62
C VAL A 166 -8.84 -45.49 11.58
N LEU A 167 -9.01 -46.15 10.44
CA LEU A 167 -9.96 -45.80 9.38
C LEU A 167 -11.21 -46.66 9.58
N ILE A 168 -12.36 -46.01 9.74
CA ILE A 168 -13.65 -46.66 9.92
C ILE A 168 -14.40 -46.62 8.58
N GLN A 169 -14.68 -47.79 8.01
CA GLN A 169 -15.48 -47.93 6.78
C GLN A 169 -16.84 -48.54 7.13
N LEU A 170 -17.92 -47.91 6.67
CA LEU A 170 -19.28 -48.43 6.78
C LEU A 170 -19.59 -49.31 5.56
N GLY A 171 -19.91 -50.59 5.81
CA GLY A 171 -20.37 -51.50 4.77
C GLY A 171 -21.83 -51.26 4.39
N ALA A 172 -22.25 -51.80 3.24
CA ALA A 172 -23.60 -51.63 2.71
C ALA A 172 -24.73 -52.13 3.65
N MET A 173 -24.40 -53.00 4.60
CA MET A 173 -25.32 -53.55 5.60
C MET A 173 -25.25 -52.83 6.97
N GLY A 174 -24.51 -51.73 7.08
CA GLY A 174 -24.33 -50.98 8.34
C GLY A 174 -23.18 -51.48 9.24
N ASN A 175 -22.49 -52.55 8.84
CA ASN A 175 -21.34 -53.12 9.55
C ASN A 175 -20.15 -52.13 9.52
N ARG A 176 -19.44 -51.96 10.63
CA ARG A 176 -18.22 -51.13 10.70
C ARG A 176 -16.97 -52.00 10.54
N SER A 177 -16.12 -51.67 9.57
CA SER A 177 -14.77 -52.25 9.42
C SER A 177 -13.73 -51.26 9.93
N TYR A 178 -12.81 -51.74 10.76
CA TYR A 178 -11.72 -50.96 11.33
C TYR A 178 -10.41 -51.39 10.70
N LYS A 179 -9.68 -50.44 10.09
CA LYS A 179 -8.35 -50.68 9.55
C LYS A 179 -7.36 -49.73 10.21
N THR A 180 -6.19 -50.23 10.59
CA THR A 180 -5.11 -49.36 11.10
C THR A 180 -4.78 -48.30 10.06
N CYS A 181 -4.71 -47.04 10.48
CA CYS A 181 -4.36 -45.95 9.59
C CYS A 181 -2.93 -46.14 9.07
N TYR A 182 -2.78 -46.23 7.75
CA TYR A 182 -1.49 -46.45 7.09
C TYR A 182 -0.56 -45.24 7.20
N GLN A 183 -1.10 -44.02 7.28
CA GLN A 183 -0.29 -42.81 7.35
C GLN A 183 0.39 -42.62 8.70
N CYS A 184 -0.36 -42.68 9.80
CA CYS A 184 0.19 -42.53 11.15
C CYS A 184 0.60 -43.87 11.79
N LYS A 185 0.49 -44.99 11.07
CA LYS A 185 0.78 -46.35 11.55
C LYS A 185 0.10 -46.65 12.90
N GLY A 186 -1.18 -46.29 13.03
CA GLY A 186 -1.96 -46.51 14.25
C GLY A 186 -1.76 -45.49 15.38
N LYS A 187 -0.85 -44.52 15.26
CA LYS A 187 -0.56 -43.55 16.35
C LYS A 187 -1.57 -42.42 16.49
N GLY A 188 -2.38 -42.16 15.47
CA GLY A 188 -3.32 -41.01 15.44
C GLY A 188 -2.66 -39.64 15.28
N ILE A 189 -1.35 -39.52 15.47
CA ILE A 189 -0.60 -38.25 15.41
C ILE A 189 0.58 -38.36 14.44
N ASN A 190 0.89 -37.25 13.79
CA ASN A 190 2.06 -37.05 12.94
C ASN A 190 2.94 -35.93 13.50
N ILE A 191 4.22 -35.93 13.13
CA ILE A 191 5.12 -34.80 13.37
C ILE A 191 4.56 -33.61 12.59
N CYS A 192 4.62 -32.41 13.19
CA CYS A 192 4.15 -31.21 12.53
C CYS A 192 4.93 -30.99 11.23
N PRO A 193 4.29 -30.95 10.05
CA PRO A 193 4.99 -30.79 8.77
C PRO A 193 5.56 -29.39 8.57
N VAL A 194 5.08 -28.39 9.32
CA VAL A 194 5.51 -26.99 9.17
C VAL A 194 6.79 -26.67 9.95
N CYS A 195 6.91 -27.13 11.20
CA CYS A 195 8.10 -26.92 12.03
C CYS A 195 8.94 -28.19 12.21
N GLU A 196 8.57 -29.29 11.55
CA GLU A 196 9.26 -30.58 11.61
C GLU A 196 9.48 -31.15 13.03
N GLY A 197 8.72 -30.66 14.01
CA GLY A 197 8.85 -31.05 15.42
C GLY A 197 9.59 -30.05 16.30
N GLU A 198 10.23 -29.03 15.73
CA GLU A 198 10.99 -27.98 16.44
C GLU A 198 10.11 -27.04 17.26
N LYS A 199 8.79 -27.04 17.02
CA LYS A 199 7.76 -26.22 17.71
C LYS A 199 7.84 -24.73 17.45
N GLU A 200 8.98 -24.24 16.98
CA GLU A 200 9.26 -22.85 16.63
C GLU A 200 9.75 -22.77 15.18
N LEU A 201 9.57 -21.61 14.56
CA LEU A 201 9.97 -21.35 13.19
C LEU A 201 10.35 -19.87 13.01
N TYR A 202 11.31 -19.61 12.14
CA TYR A 202 11.69 -18.26 11.77
C TYR A 202 10.68 -17.70 10.77
N THR A 203 10.08 -16.56 11.11
CA THR A 203 9.24 -15.78 10.19
C THR A 203 9.92 -14.47 9.85
N TYR A 204 9.64 -13.88 8.69
CA TYR A 204 10.05 -12.51 8.43
C TYR A 204 9.49 -11.56 9.49
N CYS A 205 10.25 -10.53 9.84
CA CYS A 205 9.79 -9.50 10.75
C CYS A 205 8.61 -8.75 10.09
N PRO A 206 7.43 -8.72 10.72
CA PRO A 206 6.24 -8.09 10.12
C PRO A 206 6.38 -6.57 10.02
N ASN A 207 7.23 -5.96 10.84
CA ASN A 207 7.42 -4.51 10.87
C ASN A 207 8.26 -3.99 9.70
N CYS A 208 9.34 -4.70 9.34
CA CYS A 208 10.22 -4.34 8.22
C CYS A 208 10.05 -5.21 6.97
N LEU A 209 9.15 -6.20 7.02
CA LEU A 209 8.90 -7.17 5.95
C LEU A 209 10.18 -7.88 5.47
N GLY A 210 11.13 -8.11 6.39
CA GLY A 210 12.39 -8.77 6.09
C GLY A 210 13.49 -7.87 5.49
N SER A 211 13.28 -6.55 5.38
CA SER A 211 14.32 -5.62 4.94
C SER A 211 15.39 -5.36 6.03
N GLY A 212 14.99 -5.47 7.31
CA GLY A 212 15.83 -5.13 8.46
C GLY A 212 15.83 -3.64 8.82
N HIS A 213 15.15 -2.81 8.01
CA HIS A 213 15.08 -1.37 8.16
C HIS A 213 13.64 -0.85 8.07
N THR A 214 13.40 0.34 8.59
CA THR A 214 12.10 1.03 8.47
C THR A 214 12.32 2.46 7.99
N SER A 215 11.47 2.93 7.07
CA SER A 215 11.50 4.31 6.60
C SER A 215 11.06 5.28 7.70
N THR A 216 11.77 6.37 7.83
CA THR A 216 11.41 7.49 8.72
C THR A 216 10.60 8.55 7.98
N SER A 217 10.18 9.59 8.68
CA SER A 217 9.62 10.81 8.08
C SER A 217 10.68 11.83 7.67
N ILE A 218 11.96 11.55 7.92
CA ILE A 218 13.07 12.49 7.65
C ILE A 218 13.61 12.21 6.25
N LEU A 219 13.75 13.26 5.43
CA LEU A 219 14.36 13.16 4.11
C LEU A 219 15.84 12.76 4.24
N CYS A 220 16.28 11.83 3.39
CA CYS A 220 17.66 11.36 3.43
C CYS A 220 18.60 12.39 2.81
N ASN A 221 19.67 12.72 3.53
CA ASN A 221 20.75 13.59 3.07
C ASN A 221 21.90 12.83 2.39
N HIS A 222 21.76 11.52 2.14
CA HIS A 222 22.77 10.64 1.53
C HIS A 222 24.13 10.55 2.25
N THR A 223 24.27 11.04 3.49
CA THR A 223 25.50 10.90 4.28
C THR A 223 25.37 9.85 5.38
N GLU A 224 26.47 9.29 5.85
CA GLU A 224 26.44 8.48 7.08
C GLU A 224 26.03 9.36 8.27
N VAL A 225 25.27 8.80 9.21
CA VAL A 225 24.95 9.50 10.47
C VAL A 225 26.09 9.14 11.42
N ASN A 226 26.92 10.13 11.75
CA ASN A 226 27.91 10.03 12.83
C ASN A 226 27.21 10.13 14.19
#